data_AF-A0A538IVF0-F1
#
_entry.id   AF-A0A538IVF0-F1
#
_cell.length_a   1.000
_cell.length_b   1.000
_cell.length_c   1.000
_cell.angle_alpha   90.00
_cell.angle_beta   90.00
_cell.angle_gamma   90.00
#
_symmetry.space_group_name_H-M   'P 1'
#
loop_
_entity.id
_entity.type
_entity.pdbx_description
1 polymer ?
#
loop_
_entity_poly.entity_id
_entity_poly.type
_entity_poly.pdbx_seq_one_letter_code
_entity_poly.pdbx_strand_id
1 'polypeptide(L)'
;IASAEAVIVAPSNPVVSIGTILSVPGIRDALRATRAPVVGVSPIVGGAVVRGMADKLLPVVGADVSARGVAGLYRDFLNGFVIDVVDGGARDEIERLGPVVETTQTMMHTPEDAAALAKATLALAERAR
;
A
#
# COMPACT_ATOMS: atom_id res chain seq x y z
N ILE A 1 9.50 -10.01 -9.94
CA ILE A 1 8.13 -9.48 -10.17
C ILE A 1 7.31 -10.47 -10.99
N ALA A 2 7.69 -10.74 -12.26
CA ALA A 2 6.89 -11.59 -13.16
C ALA A 2 6.68 -13.05 -12.71
N SER A 3 7.60 -13.63 -11.92
CA SER A 3 7.51 -15.01 -11.42
C SER A 3 7.08 -15.11 -9.95
N ALA A 4 6.67 -13.99 -9.33
CA ALA A 4 6.27 -14.00 -7.93
C ALA A 4 4.86 -14.61 -7.78
N GLU A 5 4.58 -15.21 -6.62
CA GLU A 5 3.23 -15.67 -6.29
C GLU A 5 2.33 -14.53 -5.79
N ALA A 6 2.93 -13.50 -5.19
CA ALA A 6 2.34 -12.23 -4.80
C ALA A 6 3.43 -11.16 -4.75
N VAL A 7 3.06 -9.89 -4.92
CA VAL A 7 3.98 -8.75 -4.77
C VAL A 7 3.46 -7.83 -3.67
N ILE A 8 4.28 -7.60 -2.65
CA ILE A 8 3.90 -6.76 -1.51
C ILE A 8 4.64 -5.42 -1.59
N VAL A 9 3.88 -4.32 -1.61
CA VAL A 9 4.40 -2.97 -1.44
C VAL A 9 4.34 -2.61 0.04
N ALA A 10 5.51 -2.65 0.70
CA ALA A 10 5.66 -2.38 2.12
C ALA A 10 5.19 -0.96 2.51
N PRO A 11 4.83 -0.72 3.79
CA PRO A 11 4.38 0.59 4.30
C PRO A 11 5.57 1.57 4.48
N SER A 12 6.29 1.83 3.39
CA SER A 12 7.39 2.80 3.31
C SER A 12 6.91 4.14 2.74
N ASN A 13 7.77 5.16 2.78
CA ASN A 13 7.46 6.46 2.20
C ASN A 13 7.09 6.32 0.70
N PRO A 14 5.89 6.76 0.28
CA PRO A 14 5.39 6.53 -1.06
C PRO A 14 6.10 7.37 -2.13
N VAL A 15 6.70 8.50 -1.74
CA VAL A 15 7.36 9.43 -2.65
C VAL A 15 8.84 9.07 -2.81
N VAL A 16 9.60 9.01 -1.71
CA VAL A 16 11.07 8.89 -1.78
C VAL A 16 11.60 7.48 -1.58
N SER A 17 10.79 6.54 -1.09
CA SER A 17 11.19 5.13 -0.99
C SER A 17 10.57 4.31 -2.11
N ILE A 18 9.25 4.12 -2.09
CA ILE A 18 8.56 3.32 -3.12
C ILE A 18 8.56 4.07 -4.46
N GLY A 19 8.27 5.37 -4.48
CA GLY A 19 8.30 6.18 -5.69
C GLY A 19 9.65 6.14 -6.42
N THR A 20 10.77 6.11 -5.68
CA THR A 20 12.12 5.94 -6.25
C THR A 20 12.28 4.59 -6.94
N ILE A 21 11.81 3.49 -6.32
CA ILE A 21 11.83 2.14 -6.92
C ILE A 21 10.96 2.12 -8.19
N LEU A 22 9.76 2.71 -8.14
CA LEU A 22 8.83 2.78 -9.26
C LEU A 22 9.34 3.66 -10.42
N SER A 23 10.28 4.59 -10.14
CA SER A 23 10.88 5.47 -11.15
C SER A 23 11.96 4.78 -11.98
N VAL A 24 12.44 3.60 -11.55
CA VAL A 24 13.37 2.79 -12.35
C VAL A 24 12.63 2.26 -13.58
N PRO A 25 13.16 2.50 -14.82
CA PRO A 25 12.51 2.06 -16.04
C PRO A 25 12.15 0.57 -16.02
N GLY A 26 10.89 0.28 -16.38
CA GLY A 26 10.35 -1.09 -16.46
C GLY A 26 9.82 -1.67 -15.15
N ILE A 27 10.10 -1.08 -13.97
CA ILE A 27 9.58 -1.63 -12.70
C ILE A 27 8.07 -1.45 -12.59
N ARG A 28 7.55 -0.24 -12.84
CA ARG A 28 6.10 0.01 -12.79
C ARG A 28 5.35 -0.80 -13.85
N ASP A 29 5.93 -0.95 -15.04
CA ASP A 29 5.32 -1.76 -16.11
C ASP A 29 5.32 -3.25 -15.76
N ALA A 30 6.39 -3.75 -15.11
CA ALA A 30 6.41 -5.13 -14.61
C ALA A 30 5.34 -5.38 -13.53
N LEU A 31 5.03 -4.39 -12.69
CA LEU A 31 3.93 -4.48 -11.72
C LEU A 31 2.56 -4.50 -12.41
N ARG A 32 2.36 -3.68 -13.44
CA ARG A 32 1.12 -3.67 -14.24
C ARG A 32 0.90 -4.95 -15.04
N ALA A 33 1.98 -5.57 -15.53
CA ALA A 33 1.93 -6.74 -16.41
C ALA A 33 1.97 -8.08 -15.67
N THR A 34 2.31 -8.09 -14.37
CA THR A 34 2.41 -9.34 -13.61
C THR A 34 1.04 -9.98 -13.43
N ARG A 35 1.00 -11.31 -13.39
CA ARG A 35 -0.20 -12.10 -13.03
C ARG A 35 -0.33 -12.29 -11.51
N ALA A 36 0.71 -11.94 -10.77
CA ALA A 36 0.70 -12.01 -9.32
C ALA A 36 -0.17 -10.88 -8.75
N PRO A 37 -1.00 -11.12 -7.73
CA PRO A 37 -1.69 -10.05 -7.03
C PRO A 37 -0.67 -9.09 -6.40
N VAL A 38 -0.85 -7.80 -6.64
CA VAL A 38 -0.05 -6.74 -6.03
C VAL A 38 -0.84 -6.11 -4.89
N VAL A 39 -0.31 -6.22 -3.68
CA VAL A 39 -0.96 -5.70 -2.46
C VAL A 39 -0.07 -4.66 -1.81
N GLY A 40 -0.61 -3.48 -1.55
CA GLY A 40 0.07 -2.43 -0.80
C GLY A 40 -0.39 -2.37 0.65
N VAL A 41 0.48 -1.87 1.53
CA VAL A 41 0.14 -1.52 2.91
C VAL A 41 0.31 -0.01 3.07
N SER A 42 -0.70 0.67 3.62
CA SER A 42 -0.64 2.11 3.88
C SER A 42 0.49 2.44 4.87
N PRO A 43 1.34 3.44 4.57
CA PRO A 43 2.28 4.02 5.54
C PRO A 43 1.64 5.13 6.40
N ILE A 44 0.38 5.49 6.12
CA ILE A 44 -0.40 6.50 6.85
C ILE A 44 -1.34 5.79 7.80
N VAL A 45 -1.39 6.28 9.03
CA VAL A 45 -2.25 5.81 10.11
C VAL A 45 -2.94 7.02 10.74
N GLY A 46 -4.26 7.12 10.63
CA GLY A 46 -5.06 8.18 11.26
C GLY A 46 -4.74 9.58 10.71
N GLY A 47 -4.41 9.68 9.42
CA GLY A 47 -3.99 10.93 8.77
C GLY A 47 -2.56 11.38 9.10
N ALA A 48 -1.77 10.57 9.80
CA ALA A 48 -0.38 10.87 10.14
C ALA A 48 0.58 9.81 9.60
N VAL A 49 1.83 10.22 9.37
CA VAL A 49 2.91 9.30 9.04
C VAL A 49 3.46 8.65 10.30
N VAL A 50 3.69 7.33 10.26
CA VAL A 50 4.27 6.61 11.41
C VAL A 50 5.72 7.05 11.64
N ARG A 51 6.51 7.19 10.56
CA ARG A 51 7.90 7.67 10.58
C ARG A 51 8.24 8.43 9.29
N GLY A 52 9.16 9.38 9.40
CA GLY A 52 9.71 10.10 8.25
C GLY A 52 8.92 11.35 7.88
N MET A 53 8.94 11.70 6.58
CA MET A 53 8.49 13.00 6.07
C MET A 53 7.42 12.86 4.96
N ALA A 54 6.70 11.73 4.90
CA ALA A 54 5.74 11.52 3.80
C ALA A 54 4.56 12.52 3.83
N ASP A 55 4.21 13.04 5.02
CA ASP A 55 3.23 14.10 5.26
C ASP A 55 3.60 15.40 4.53
N LYS A 56 4.90 15.71 4.45
CA LYS A 56 5.41 16.89 3.75
C LYS A 56 5.56 16.68 2.25
N LEU A 57 5.71 15.43 1.80
CA LEU A 57 6.02 15.11 0.41
C LEU A 57 4.80 14.71 -0.42
N LEU A 58 3.79 14.09 0.19
CA LEU A 58 2.54 13.74 -0.48
C LEU A 58 1.85 14.97 -1.10
N PRO A 59 1.70 16.11 -0.40
CA PRO A 59 1.10 17.31 -1.00
C PRO A 59 1.88 17.85 -2.19
N VAL A 60 3.21 17.72 -2.19
CA VAL A 60 4.09 18.19 -3.29
C VAL A 60 3.81 17.41 -4.58
N VAL A 61 3.42 16.13 -4.48
CA VAL A 61 3.04 15.31 -5.64
C VAL A 61 1.53 15.29 -5.88
N GLY A 62 0.77 16.18 -5.24
CA GLY A 62 -0.68 16.32 -5.41
C GLY A 62 -1.51 15.21 -4.77
N ALA A 63 -0.97 14.52 -3.75
CA ALA A 63 -1.68 13.49 -3.02
C ALA A 63 -2.00 13.93 -1.58
N ASP A 64 -3.16 13.53 -1.09
CA ASP A 64 -3.55 13.77 0.30
C ASP A 64 -2.68 12.94 1.28
N VAL A 65 -2.46 13.47 2.48
CA VAL A 65 -1.80 12.73 3.58
C VAL A 65 -2.80 11.75 4.21
N SER A 66 -3.21 10.75 3.43
CA SER A 66 -4.19 9.75 3.83
C SER A 66 -3.90 8.41 3.15
N ALA A 67 -4.44 7.32 3.72
CA ALA A 67 -4.39 6.01 3.09
C ALA A 67 -4.99 6.04 1.67
N ARG A 68 -6.06 6.82 1.46
CA ARG A 68 -6.67 7.05 0.15
C ARG A 68 -5.78 7.83 -0.82
N GLY A 69 -5.03 8.82 -0.34
CA GLY A 69 -4.04 9.53 -1.16
C GLY A 69 -2.97 8.57 -1.69
N VAL A 70 -2.44 7.72 -0.81
CA VAL A 70 -1.43 6.71 -1.17
C VAL A 70 -1.99 5.66 -2.13
N ALA A 71 -3.19 5.12 -1.87
CA ALA A 71 -3.85 4.19 -2.78
C ALA A 71 -4.03 4.80 -4.18
N GLY A 72 -4.33 6.10 -4.25
CA GLY A 72 -4.43 6.85 -5.51
C GLY A 72 -3.13 6.88 -6.33
N LEU A 73 -1.96 6.94 -5.69
CA LEU A 73 -0.67 6.93 -6.38
C LEU A 73 -0.36 5.58 -7.04
N TYR A 74 -0.89 4.49 -6.48
CA TYR A 74 -0.61 3.10 -6.88
C TYR A 74 -1.78 2.42 -7.62
N ARG A 75 -2.88 3.15 -7.85
CA ARG A 75 -4.15 2.63 -8.37
C ARG A 75 -4.07 1.87 -9.70
N ASP A 76 -3.02 2.12 -10.47
CA ASP A 76 -2.81 1.53 -11.79
C ASP A 76 -2.21 0.12 -11.74
N PHE A 77 -1.76 -0.35 -10.58
CA PHE A 77 -1.23 -1.70 -10.42
C PHE A 77 -1.70 -2.45 -9.16
N LEU A 78 -2.38 -1.79 -8.21
CA LEU A 78 -2.87 -2.47 -7.00
C LEU A 78 -4.08 -3.36 -7.28
N ASN A 79 -4.02 -4.59 -6.76
CA ASN A 79 -5.17 -5.49 -6.63
C ASN A 79 -5.78 -5.41 -5.21
N GLY A 80 -4.94 -5.21 -4.19
CA GLY A 80 -5.36 -5.10 -2.80
C GLY A 80 -4.64 -3.99 -2.05
N PHE A 81 -5.28 -3.47 -1.00
CA PHE A 81 -4.68 -2.45 -0.14
C PHE A 81 -5.05 -2.66 1.33
N VAL A 82 -4.04 -2.69 2.19
CA VAL A 82 -4.20 -2.82 3.63
C VAL A 82 -4.14 -1.43 4.27
N ILE A 83 -5.13 -1.11 5.10
CA ILE A 83 -5.18 0.13 5.88
C ILE A 83 -5.31 -0.17 7.36
N ASP A 84 -4.93 0.80 8.20
CA ASP A 84 -5.05 0.65 9.64
C ASP A 84 -6.52 0.66 10.09
N VAL A 85 -6.82 0.00 11.21
CA VAL A 85 -8.15 0.01 11.84
C VAL A 85 -8.69 1.42 12.08
N VAL A 86 -7.82 2.37 12.40
CA VAL A 86 -8.24 3.77 12.62
C VAL A 86 -8.69 4.47 11.34
N ASP A 87 -8.24 4.00 10.17
CA ASP A 87 -8.57 4.54 8.85
C ASP A 87 -9.74 3.79 8.20
N GLY A 88 -10.41 2.88 8.92
CA GLY A 88 -11.48 2.03 8.38
C GLY A 88 -12.63 2.79 7.70
N GLY A 89 -12.90 4.04 8.10
CA GLY A 89 -13.90 4.90 7.45
C GLY A 89 -13.56 5.28 6.00
N ALA A 90 -12.30 5.18 5.59
CA ALA A 90 -11.87 5.47 4.22
C ALA A 90 -12.01 4.27 3.27
N ARG A 91 -12.41 3.09 3.78
CA ARG A 91 -12.47 1.82 3.03
C ARG A 91 -13.21 1.97 1.70
N ASP A 92 -14.47 2.38 1.75
CA ASP A 92 -15.33 2.45 0.56
C ASP A 92 -14.76 3.40 -0.50
N GLU A 93 -14.08 4.47 -0.07
CA GLU A 93 -13.46 5.44 -0.98
C GLU A 93 -12.23 4.89 -1.69
N ILE A 94 -11.50 4.02 -1.01
CA ILE A 94 -10.34 3.33 -1.55
C ILE A 94 -10.80 2.20 -2.47
N GLU A 95 -11.83 1.43 -2.11
CA GLU A 95 -12.38 0.38 -2.97
C GLU A 95 -12.92 0.97 -4.30
N ARG A 96 -13.45 2.19 -4.29
CA ARG A 96 -13.82 2.93 -5.53
C ARG A 96 -12.64 3.21 -6.46
N LEU A 97 -11.39 3.09 -6.01
CA LEU A 97 -10.21 3.18 -6.88
C LEU A 97 -9.89 1.88 -7.62
N GLY A 98 -10.47 0.74 -7.20
CA GLY A 98 -10.22 -0.58 -7.78
C GLY A 98 -9.76 -1.68 -6.82
N PRO A 99 -8.89 -1.45 -5.82
CA PRO A 99 -8.34 -2.55 -5.02
C PRO A 99 -9.34 -3.05 -3.96
N VAL A 100 -9.24 -4.33 -3.62
CA VAL A 100 -9.90 -4.89 -2.42
C VAL A 100 -9.22 -4.36 -1.17
N VAL A 101 -9.98 -3.89 -0.19
CA VAL A 101 -9.42 -3.29 1.03
C VAL A 101 -9.53 -4.24 2.22
N GLU A 102 -8.43 -4.37 2.95
CA GLU A 102 -8.39 -5.01 4.27
C GLU A 102 -8.08 -3.97 5.34
N THR A 103 -8.80 -4.03 6.45
CA THR A 103 -8.60 -3.13 7.59
C THR A 103 -8.07 -3.95 8.77
N THR A 104 -6.84 -3.68 9.22
CA THR A 104 -6.18 -4.43 10.31
C THR A 104 -5.18 -3.55 11.06
N GLN A 105 -4.56 -4.06 12.13
CA GLN A 105 -3.48 -3.35 12.82
C GLN A 105 -2.24 -3.31 11.92
N THR A 106 -1.73 -2.12 11.61
CA THR A 106 -0.55 -1.94 10.75
C THR A 106 0.70 -1.50 11.50
N MET A 107 0.58 -1.15 12.79
CA MET A 107 1.69 -0.73 13.62
C MET A 107 2.56 -1.93 14.04
N MET A 108 3.80 -1.94 13.55
CA MET A 108 4.77 -3.01 13.81
C MET A 108 5.69 -2.67 14.98
N HIS A 109 5.20 -2.76 16.22
CA HIS A 109 6.01 -2.50 17.42
C HIS A 109 6.92 -3.69 17.77
N THR A 110 6.48 -4.90 17.42
CA THR A 110 7.19 -6.16 17.66
C THR A 110 7.32 -6.98 16.37
N PRO A 111 8.24 -7.96 16.32
CA PRO A 111 8.28 -8.94 15.22
C PRO A 111 6.96 -9.71 15.05
N GLU A 112 6.25 -9.96 16.15
CA GLU A 112 4.94 -10.62 16.15
C GLU A 112 3.88 -9.77 15.43
N ASP A 113 3.86 -8.45 15.67
CA ASP A 113 2.98 -7.51 14.96
C ASP A 113 3.28 -7.51 13.46
N ALA A 114 4.57 -7.46 13.09
CA ALA A 114 5.00 -7.52 11.70
C ALA A 114 4.59 -8.84 11.02
N ALA A 115 4.73 -9.97 11.72
CA ALA A 115 4.32 -11.27 11.24
C ALA A 115 2.79 -11.36 11.08
N ALA A 116 2.01 -10.78 12.00
CA ALA A 116 0.55 -10.73 11.90
C ALA A 116 0.10 -9.89 10.70
N LEU A 117 0.68 -8.70 10.49
CA LEU A 117 0.43 -7.85 9.33
C LEU A 117 0.79 -8.56 8.03
N ALA A 118 1.94 -9.24 7.97
CA ALA A 118 2.36 -10.00 6.80
C ALA A 118 1.36 -11.11 6.45
N LYS A 119 0.86 -11.86 7.45
CA LYS A 119 -0.16 -12.89 7.24
C LYS A 119 -1.47 -12.31 6.70
N ALA A 120 -1.96 -11.20 7.28
CA ALA A 120 -3.16 -10.53 6.79
C ALA A 120 -2.99 -10.03 5.34
N THR A 121 -1.82 -9.49 5.02
CA THR A 121 -1.49 -8.98 3.68
C THR A 121 -1.45 -10.12 2.65
N LEU A 122 -0.84 -11.27 2.98
CA LEU A 122 -0.82 -12.46 2.12
C LEU A 122 -2.22 -13.05 1.93
N ALA A 123 -3.02 -13.13 3.00
CA ALA A 123 -4.41 -13.58 2.91
C ALA A 123 -5.25 -12.66 2.01
N LEU A 124 -5.02 -11.33 2.04
CA LEU A 124 -5.64 -10.40 1.11
C LEU A 124 -5.18 -10.66 -0.33
N ALA A 125 -3.88 -10.92 -0.54
CA ALA A 125 -3.35 -11.23 -1.87
C ALA A 125 -4.05 -12.44 -2.50
N GLU A 126 -4.38 -13.47 -1.72
CA GLU A 126 -5.16 -14.62 -2.20
C GLU A 126 -6.58 -14.25 -2.63
N ARG A 127 -7.25 -13.34 -1.91
CA ARG A 127 -8.61 -12.87 -2.23
C ARG A 127 -8.66 -11.88 -3.38
N ALA A 128 -7.58 -11.14 -3.61
CA ALA A 128 -7.48 -10.08 -4.62
C ALA A 128 -6.94 -10.56 -5.98
N ARG A 129 -6.79 -11.89 -6.17
CA ARG A 129 -6.35 -12.49 -7.45
C ARG A 129 -7.32 -12.26 -8.60
#